data_AF-A0A932APU3-F1
#
_entry.id   AF-A0A932APU3-F1
#
_cell.length_a   1.000
_cell.length_b   1.000
_cell.length_c   1.000
_cell.angle_alpha   90.00
_cell.angle_beta   90.00
_cell.angle_gamma   90.00
#
_symmetry.space_group_name_H-M   'P 1'
#
loop_
_entity.id
_entity.type
_entity.pdbx_description
1 polymer ?
#
loop_
_entity_poly.entity_id
_entity_poly.type
_entity_poly.pdbx_seq_one_letter_code
_entity_poly.pdbx_strand_id
1 'polypeptide(L)'
;MKVLVSSRSWLTFTTAEEPLVSIMVGTWWARPSAIGATMGVTDSWVAGREAVLAFERFCLDHRWVFHEVPGHADFGKDGYVDLVEASGAVTGGCFSVQIKGGRSRRRAGGYRIDASENNRRQWAASTLPVIGIVWDPDHSSLHWDGSVSHAEYRRP
;
A
#
# COMPACT_ATOMS: atom_id res chain seq x y z
N MET A 1 -9.28 -9.91 -30.73
CA MET A 1 -8.87 -8.59 -30.22
C MET A 1 -8.43 -7.74 -31.42
N LYS A 2 -9.18 -6.69 -31.74
CA LYS A 2 -8.87 -5.80 -32.87
C LYS A 2 -8.64 -4.40 -32.32
N VAL A 3 -7.42 -3.89 -32.50
CA VAL A 3 -7.06 -2.51 -32.22
C VAL A 3 -7.19 -1.77 -33.55
N LEU A 4 -8.11 -0.82 -33.65
CA LEU A 4 -8.20 0.06 -34.81
C LEU A 4 -7.70 1.44 -34.37
N VAL A 5 -6.61 1.90 -34.98
CA VAL A 5 -6.09 3.26 -34.78
C VAL A 5 -6.54 4.09 -35.98
N SER A 6 -7.37 5.09 -35.74
CA SER A 6 -7.77 6.09 -36.73
C SER A 6 -7.16 7.44 -36.39
N SER A 7 -6.77 8.20 -37.42
CA SER A 7 -5.81 9.31 -37.37
C SER A 7 -6.34 10.63 -36.77
N ARG A 8 -7.24 10.60 -35.79
CA ARG A 8 -7.65 11.77 -34.99
C ARG A 8 -7.96 11.37 -33.54
N SER A 9 -6.92 11.39 -32.72
CA SER A 9 -6.90 11.79 -31.30
C SER A 9 -8.00 11.31 -30.33
N TRP A 10 -8.37 10.02 -30.32
CA TRP A 10 -9.11 9.43 -29.19
C TRP A 10 -8.72 7.95 -29.00
N LEU A 11 -8.45 7.55 -27.75
CA LEU A 11 -8.46 6.14 -27.34
C LEU A 11 -9.80 5.87 -26.68
N THR A 12 -10.61 4.97 -27.27
CA THR A 12 -11.88 4.54 -26.69
C THR A 12 -11.72 3.10 -26.26
N PHE A 13 -11.91 2.82 -24.97
CA PHE A 13 -11.97 1.47 -24.44
C PHE A 13 -13.44 1.09 -24.30
N THR A 14 -13.82 -0.07 -24.82
CA THR A 14 -15.15 -0.65 -24.62
C THR A 14 -15.01 -1.90 -23.78
N THR A 15 -15.68 -1.91 -22.64
CA THR A 15 -16.05 -3.13 -21.92
C THR A 15 -17.57 -3.14 -21.86
N ALA A 16 -18.17 -4.31 -22.06
CA ALA A 16 -19.49 -4.44 -22.68
C ALA A 16 -20.70 -3.84 -21.93
N GLU A 17 -20.58 -3.25 -20.73
CA GLU A 17 -21.75 -2.80 -19.96
C GLU A 17 -21.39 -1.53 -19.12
N GLU A 18 -22.02 -0.37 -19.41
CA GLU A 18 -22.08 0.90 -18.62
C GLU A 18 -20.85 1.89 -18.60
N PRO A 19 -21.01 3.20 -18.27
CA PRO A 19 -20.71 4.30 -19.21
C PRO A 19 -19.31 4.93 -19.18
N LEU A 20 -19.06 5.67 -20.25
CA LEU A 20 -17.83 6.29 -20.74
C LEU A 20 -17.05 7.13 -19.71
N VAL A 21 -15.78 6.79 -19.51
CA VAL A 21 -14.77 7.70 -18.96
C VAL A 21 -13.87 8.16 -20.11
N SER A 22 -13.92 9.45 -20.46
CA SER A 22 -12.98 10.07 -21.40
C SER A 22 -11.93 10.88 -20.65
N ILE A 23 -10.65 10.59 -20.85
CA ILE A 23 -9.52 11.35 -20.30
C ILE A 23 -8.76 11.97 -21.48
N MET A 24 -8.62 13.31 -21.49
CA MET A 24 -7.76 14.02 -22.45
C MET A 24 -6.30 14.00 -21.99
N VAL A 25 -5.36 13.67 -22.87
CA VAL A 25 -3.92 13.88 -22.63
C VAL A 25 -3.32 14.60 -23.84
N GLY A 26 -2.76 15.79 -23.60
CA GLY A 26 -2.13 16.65 -24.61
C GLY A 26 -0.76 16.15 -25.09
N THR A 27 -0.44 16.46 -26.34
CA THR A 27 0.69 15.97 -27.14
C THR A 27 2.06 16.54 -26.74
N TRP A 28 3.00 15.65 -26.40
CA TRP A 28 4.46 15.86 -26.51
C TRP A 28 5.04 14.71 -27.35
N TRP A 29 5.72 14.99 -28.46
CA TRP A 29 6.34 13.97 -29.30
C TRP A 29 7.86 13.92 -29.05
N ALA A 30 8.31 12.83 -28.44
CA ALA A 30 9.69 12.36 -28.55
C ALA A 30 9.61 10.89 -28.99
N ARG A 31 10.39 10.51 -30.00
CA ARG A 31 10.43 9.12 -30.51
C ARG A 31 11.14 8.23 -29.48
N PRO A 32 10.49 7.20 -28.91
CA PRO A 32 11.20 6.23 -28.09
C PRO A 32 11.89 5.23 -29.02
N SER A 33 13.20 5.35 -29.17
CA SER A 33 14.03 4.23 -29.63
C SER A 33 14.12 3.21 -28.50
N ALA A 34 13.64 1.99 -28.77
CA ALA A 34 13.76 0.77 -27.98
C ALA A 34 13.27 0.85 -26.52
N ILE A 35 12.00 0.50 -26.26
CA ILE A 35 11.56 0.09 -24.92
C ILE A 35 10.69 -1.16 -25.03
N GLY A 36 11.33 -2.29 -25.36
CA GLY A 36 10.73 -3.63 -25.38
C GLY A 36 10.67 -4.26 -23.99
N ALA A 37 10.16 -3.53 -23.00
CA ALA A 37 9.74 -4.11 -21.73
C ALA A 37 8.28 -3.69 -21.53
N THR A 38 7.36 -4.64 -21.65
CA THR A 38 5.97 -4.43 -21.24
C THR A 38 5.99 -4.15 -19.74
N MET A 39 5.90 -2.88 -19.34
CA MET A 39 5.75 -2.52 -17.92
C MET A 39 4.36 -2.97 -17.47
N GLY A 40 4.25 -4.22 -17.03
CA GLY A 40 3.03 -4.78 -16.47
C GLY A 40 2.95 -4.48 -14.98
N VAL A 41 1.75 -4.13 -14.51
CA VAL A 41 1.44 -4.15 -13.08
C VAL A 41 1.39 -5.61 -12.63
N THR A 42 2.19 -5.99 -11.63
CA THR A 42 2.22 -7.36 -11.11
C THR A 42 1.11 -7.59 -10.08
N ASP A 43 0.65 -8.83 -9.93
CA ASP A 43 -0.32 -9.18 -8.87
C ASP A 43 0.20 -8.82 -7.46
N SER A 44 1.52 -8.93 -7.25
CA SER A 44 2.15 -8.51 -6.00
C SER A 44 2.07 -7.00 -5.77
N TRP A 45 2.14 -6.20 -6.83
CA TRP A 45 1.94 -4.76 -6.75
C TRP A 45 0.48 -4.44 -6.44
N VAL A 46 -0.47 -5.09 -7.12
CA VAL A 46 -1.92 -4.91 -6.87
C VAL A 46 -2.24 -5.25 -5.42
N ALA A 47 -1.83 -6.43 -4.95
CA ALA A 47 -2.05 -6.86 -3.57
C ALA A 47 -1.39 -5.91 -2.55
N GLY A 48 -0.21 -5.37 -2.86
CA GLY A 48 0.45 -4.36 -2.04
C GLY A 48 -0.37 -3.07 -1.94
N ARG A 49 -0.86 -2.56 -3.08
CA ARG A 49 -1.67 -1.33 -3.10
C ARG A 49 -3.01 -1.52 -2.41
N GLU A 50 -3.69 -2.64 -2.62
CA GLU A 50 -4.92 -2.99 -1.91
C GLU A 50 -4.71 -3.01 -0.39
N ALA A 51 -3.59 -3.55 0.08
CA ALA A 51 -3.28 -3.58 1.50
C ALA A 51 -3.12 -2.19 2.11
N VAL A 52 -2.44 -1.27 1.39
CA VAL A 52 -2.29 0.13 1.83
C VAL A 52 -3.66 0.81 1.87
N LEU A 53 -4.48 0.66 0.82
CA LEU A 53 -5.82 1.25 0.76
C LEU A 53 -6.75 0.71 1.87
N ALA A 54 -6.68 -0.60 2.15
CA ALA A 54 -7.45 -1.21 3.22
C ALA A 54 -7.01 -0.66 4.59
N PHE A 55 -5.70 -0.48 4.81
CA PHE A 55 -5.17 0.09 6.04
C PHE A 55 -5.52 1.57 6.21
N GLU A 56 -5.42 2.37 5.14
CA GLU A 56 -5.84 3.76 5.14
C GLU A 56 -7.33 3.87 5.49
N ARG A 57 -8.17 3.00 4.91
CA ARG A 57 -9.60 2.93 5.25
C ARG A 57 -9.81 2.63 6.75
N PHE A 58 -9.08 1.65 7.28
CA PHE A 58 -9.11 1.34 8.71
C PHE A 58 -8.74 2.56 9.56
N CYS A 59 -7.65 3.27 9.23
CA CYS A 59 -7.27 4.49 9.93
C CYS A 59 -8.38 5.55 9.89
N LEU A 60 -9.01 5.78 8.73
CA LEU A 60 -10.12 6.73 8.59
C LEU A 60 -11.32 6.38 9.45
N ASP A 61 -11.70 5.09 9.49
CA ASP A 61 -12.81 4.61 10.33
C ASP A 61 -12.52 4.80 11.82
N HIS A 62 -11.25 4.78 12.22
CA HIS A 62 -10.76 5.08 13.57
C HIS A 62 -10.38 6.55 13.81
N ARG A 63 -10.55 7.42 12.81
CA ARG A 63 -10.14 8.84 12.80
C ARG A 63 -8.63 9.06 13.01
N TRP A 64 -7.81 8.06 12.77
CA TRP A 64 -6.35 8.18 12.81
C TRP A 64 -5.82 8.76 11.50
N VAL A 65 -4.66 9.41 11.57
CA VAL A 65 -4.03 10.01 10.38
C VAL A 65 -2.91 9.10 9.90
N PHE A 66 -3.07 8.52 8.71
CA PHE A 66 -2.04 7.72 8.05
C PHE A 66 -1.25 8.57 7.06
N HIS A 67 0.08 8.51 7.17
CA HIS A 67 1.04 9.16 6.28
C HIS A 67 1.81 8.08 5.52
N GLU A 68 1.41 7.82 4.27
CA GLU A 68 2.09 6.86 3.39
C GLU A 68 3.50 7.38 3.04
N VAL A 69 4.51 6.52 3.20
CA VAL A 69 5.86 6.79 2.70
C VAL A 69 5.89 6.43 1.22
N PRO A 70 6.26 7.36 0.33
CA PRO A 70 6.38 7.05 -1.09
C PRO A 70 7.35 5.89 -1.35
N GLY A 71 7.01 4.97 -2.25
CA GLY A 71 7.77 3.72 -2.43
C GLY A 71 9.25 3.86 -2.80
N HIS A 72 9.71 5.01 -3.32
CA HIS A 72 11.13 5.27 -3.55
C HIS A 72 11.91 5.61 -2.27
N ALA A 73 11.20 5.88 -1.17
CA ALA A 73 11.72 6.19 0.15
C ALA A 73 11.38 5.09 1.18
N ASP A 74 10.78 3.97 0.75
CA ASP A 74 10.48 2.84 1.63
C ASP A 74 11.77 2.01 1.89
N PHE A 75 12.28 2.11 3.11
CA PHE A 75 13.39 1.29 3.61
C PHE A 75 12.93 0.22 4.61
N GLY A 76 11.67 -0.21 4.52
CA GLY A 76 11.02 -1.16 5.42
C GLY A 76 9.95 -0.53 6.32
N LYS A 77 9.37 0.60 5.94
CA LYS A 77 8.25 1.27 6.61
C LYS A 77 7.38 1.90 5.52
N ASP A 78 6.17 1.39 5.35
CA ASP A 78 5.23 1.88 4.34
C ASP A 78 4.51 3.15 4.80
N GLY A 79 4.57 3.49 6.11
CA GLY A 79 4.02 4.73 6.61
C GLY A 79 4.07 4.92 8.11
N TYR A 80 3.46 6.02 8.54
CA TYR A 80 3.33 6.43 9.94
C TYR A 80 1.87 6.73 10.27
N VAL A 81 1.47 6.50 11.51
CA VAL A 81 0.11 6.73 11.99
C VAL A 81 0.15 7.61 13.22
N ASP A 82 -0.54 8.74 13.16
CA ASP A 82 -0.80 9.57 14.32
C ASP A 82 -2.12 9.17 14.97
N LEU A 83 -2.07 8.91 16.28
CA LEU A 83 -3.23 8.59 17.08
C LEU A 83 -4.02 9.85 17.40
N VAL A 84 -5.33 9.77 17.19
CA VAL A 84 -6.27 10.87 17.39
C VAL A 84 -7.28 10.45 18.45
N GLU A 85 -7.55 11.35 19.39
CA GLU A 85 -8.57 11.13 20.42
C GLU A 85 -9.98 11.17 19.83
N ALA A 86 -10.96 10.65 20.57
CA ALA A 86 -12.37 10.77 20.21
C ALA A 86 -12.83 12.24 20.05
N SER A 87 -12.16 13.17 20.75
CA SER A 87 -12.38 14.63 20.64
C SER A 87 -11.93 15.20 19.28
N GLY A 88 -11.12 14.47 18.51
CA GLY A 88 -10.48 14.93 17.28
C GLY A 88 -9.11 15.55 17.48
N ALA A 89 -8.60 15.63 18.71
CA ALA A 89 -7.25 16.11 18.99
C ALA A 89 -6.19 15.05 18.64
N VAL A 90 -5.12 15.46 17.94
CA VAL A 90 -3.95 14.60 17.72
C VAL A 90 -3.21 14.45 19.06
N THR A 91 -3.00 13.20 19.49
CA THR A 91 -2.45 12.89 20.83
C THR A 91 -0.94 13.09 20.96
N GLY A 92 -0.23 13.17 19.83
CA GLY A 92 1.23 13.04 19.77
C GLY A 92 1.73 11.59 19.86
N GLY A 93 0.84 10.61 20.12
CA GLY A 93 1.14 9.20 19.97
C GLY A 93 1.28 8.84 18.50
N CYS A 94 2.40 8.21 18.14
CA CYS A 94 2.71 7.85 16.76
C CYS A 94 3.32 6.45 16.70
N PHE A 95 3.03 5.70 15.65
CA PHE A 95 3.72 4.46 15.33
C PHE A 95 3.96 4.35 13.82
N SER A 96 4.94 3.55 13.45
CA SER A 96 5.21 3.22 12.06
C SER A 96 4.63 1.87 11.68
N VAL A 97 4.38 1.66 10.39
CA VAL A 97 3.80 0.42 9.88
C VAL A 97 4.62 -0.15 8.73
N GLN A 98 4.68 -1.47 8.67
CA GLN A 98 5.02 -2.22 7.46
C GLN A 98 3.77 -3.01 7.05
N ILE A 99 3.26 -2.74 5.87
CA ILE A 99 2.03 -3.28 5.29
C ILE A 99 2.40 -4.23 4.15
N LYS A 100 1.81 -5.43 4.15
CA LYS A 100 1.92 -6.39 3.03
C LYS A 100 0.56 -6.98 2.70
N GLY A 101 0.28 -7.15 1.42
CA GLY A 101 -0.93 -7.82 0.96
C GLY A 101 -0.66 -9.16 0.32
N GLY A 102 -1.66 -10.04 0.39
CA GLY A 102 -1.76 -11.22 -0.44
C GLY A 102 -1.75 -12.54 0.33
N ARG A 103 -2.34 -13.57 -0.30
CA ARG A 103 -2.47 -14.93 0.24
C ARG A 103 -1.17 -15.54 0.73
N SER A 104 -0.04 -15.19 0.10
CA SER A 104 1.29 -15.70 0.47
C SER A 104 1.75 -15.28 1.86
N ARG A 105 1.02 -14.38 2.55
CA ARG A 105 1.28 -13.96 3.94
C ARG A 105 0.51 -14.76 4.98
N ARG A 106 -0.48 -15.57 4.56
CA ARG A 106 -1.23 -16.47 5.44
C ARG A 106 -0.36 -17.66 5.84
N ARG A 107 -0.50 -18.11 7.09
CA ARG A 107 0.18 -19.27 7.68
C ARG A 107 -0.87 -20.11 8.41
N ALA A 108 -0.54 -21.37 8.71
CA ALA A 108 -1.43 -22.27 9.42
C ALA A 108 -1.89 -21.73 10.79
N GLY A 109 -1.10 -20.85 11.42
CA GLY A 109 -1.39 -20.25 12.73
C GLY A 109 -1.57 -18.73 12.74
N GLY A 110 -1.77 -18.08 11.58
CA GLY A 110 -1.95 -16.62 11.52
C GLY A 110 -1.37 -15.97 10.27
N TYR A 111 -0.85 -14.76 10.42
CA TYR A 111 -0.34 -13.92 9.32
C TYR A 111 1.07 -13.42 9.63
N ARG A 112 1.93 -13.37 8.61
CA ARG A 112 3.35 -13.02 8.82
C ARG A 112 3.96 -12.25 7.65
N ILE A 113 4.80 -11.28 7.98
CA ILE A 113 5.72 -10.58 7.10
C ILE A 113 7.09 -11.24 7.23
N ASP A 114 7.54 -11.88 6.15
CA ASP A 114 8.90 -12.41 6.07
C ASP A 114 9.87 -11.22 5.93
N ALA A 115 10.58 -10.91 7.01
CA ALA A 115 11.54 -9.82 7.09
C ALA A 115 12.99 -10.33 6.97
N SER A 116 13.87 -9.56 6.37
CA SER A 116 15.32 -9.84 6.46
C SER A 116 15.84 -9.54 7.86
N GLU A 117 17.05 -10.02 8.19
CA GLU A 117 17.71 -9.62 9.44
C GLU A 117 17.92 -8.10 9.52
N ASN A 118 18.26 -7.47 8.39
CA ASN A 118 18.44 -6.03 8.33
C ASN A 118 17.14 -5.27 8.63
N ASN A 119 16.01 -5.72 8.07
CA ASN A 119 14.70 -5.13 8.39
C ASN A 119 14.40 -5.26 9.89
N ARG A 120 14.57 -6.47 10.46
CA ARG A 120 14.35 -6.69 11.90
C ARG A 120 15.24 -5.79 12.77
N ARG A 121 16.53 -5.67 12.45
CA ARG A 121 17.47 -4.80 13.16
C ARG A 121 17.03 -3.33 13.07
N GLN A 122 16.64 -2.87 11.89
CA GLN A 122 16.18 -1.50 11.68
C GLN A 122 14.88 -1.22 12.46
N TRP A 123 13.95 -2.17 12.51
CA TRP A 123 12.71 -2.04 13.26
C TRP A 123 12.95 -2.03 14.77
N ALA A 124 13.80 -2.93 15.27
CA ALA A 124 14.17 -2.97 16.68
C ALA A 124 14.93 -1.72 17.14
N ALA A 125 15.67 -1.06 16.24
CA ALA A 125 16.37 0.19 16.52
C ALA A 125 15.50 1.44 16.29
N SER A 126 14.25 1.29 15.85
CA SER A 126 13.35 2.41 15.58
C SER A 126 12.89 3.04 16.90
N THR A 127 12.94 4.37 16.99
CA THR A 127 12.38 5.12 18.12
C THR A 127 10.86 5.03 18.18
N LEU A 128 10.21 4.86 17.02
CA LEU A 128 8.77 4.59 16.95
C LEU A 128 8.53 3.08 16.91
N PRO A 129 7.46 2.58 17.57
CA PRO A 129 7.00 1.21 17.37
C PRO A 129 6.80 0.92 15.88
N VAL A 130 7.17 -0.27 15.44
CA VAL A 130 6.89 -0.74 14.06
C VAL A 130 5.86 -1.84 14.14
N ILE A 131 4.71 -1.66 13.49
CA ILE A 131 3.63 -2.64 13.48
C ILE A 131 3.53 -3.27 12.10
N GLY A 132 3.57 -4.60 12.05
CA GLY A 132 3.35 -5.36 10.82
C GLY A 132 1.86 -5.53 10.56
N ILE A 133 1.40 -5.13 9.38
CA ILE A 133 0.01 -5.25 8.93
C ILE A 133 -0.04 -6.15 7.70
N VAL A 134 -0.94 -7.12 7.72
CA VAL A 134 -1.18 -8.04 6.62
C VAL A 134 -2.62 -7.93 6.15
N TRP A 135 -2.80 -7.68 4.85
CA TRP A 135 -4.11 -7.75 4.19
C TRP A 135 -4.32 -9.14 3.58
N ASP A 136 -5.40 -9.82 3.99
CA ASP A 136 -5.86 -11.06 3.38
C ASP A 136 -6.97 -10.76 2.35
N PRO A 137 -6.69 -10.81 1.04
CA PRO A 137 -7.69 -10.50 0.02
C PRO A 137 -8.81 -11.54 -0.06
N ASP A 138 -8.59 -12.79 0.38
CA ASP A 138 -9.64 -13.81 0.34
C ASP A 138 -10.74 -13.53 1.37
N HIS A 139 -10.37 -12.95 2.51
CA HIS A 139 -11.27 -12.68 3.64
C HIS A 139 -11.61 -11.19 3.80
N SER A 140 -11.00 -10.33 2.99
CA SER A 140 -11.12 -8.87 3.07
C SER A 140 -10.85 -8.33 4.48
N SER A 141 -9.78 -8.81 5.13
CA SER A 141 -9.45 -8.48 6.52
C SER A 141 -7.99 -8.10 6.74
N LEU A 142 -7.77 -7.18 7.68
CA LEU A 142 -6.45 -6.78 8.16
C LEU A 142 -6.06 -7.59 9.39
N HIS A 143 -4.81 -8.01 9.44
CA HIS A 143 -4.23 -8.79 10.52
C HIS A 143 -2.90 -8.20 10.97
N TRP A 144 -2.63 -8.32 12.26
CA TRP A 144 -1.39 -7.87 12.86
C TRP A 144 -0.38 -9.02 12.76
N ASP A 145 0.81 -8.73 12.27
CA ASP A 145 1.92 -9.67 12.37
C ASP A 145 2.55 -9.55 13.77
N GLY A 146 2.22 -10.51 14.63
CA GLY A 146 2.76 -10.59 15.99
C GLY A 146 4.29 -10.77 16.06
N SER A 147 4.99 -10.93 14.93
CA SER A 147 6.44 -11.06 14.87
C SER A 147 7.20 -9.76 14.56
N VAL A 148 6.50 -8.67 14.23
CA VAL A 148 7.14 -7.34 14.12
C VAL A 148 7.20 -6.70 15.51
N SER A 149 8.40 -6.25 15.88
CA SER A 149 8.81 -5.91 17.24
C SER A 149 7.84 -5.00 18.00
N HIS A 150 7.40 -5.48 19.17
CA HIS A 150 6.71 -4.73 20.21
C HIS A 150 7.60 -3.57 20.70
N ALA A 151 7.06 -2.35 20.72
CA ALA A 151 7.53 -1.33 21.65
C ALA A 151 6.63 -1.39 22.90
N GLU A 152 7.22 -1.64 24.06
CA GLU A 152 6.54 -1.51 25.33
C GLU A 152 6.24 -0.02 25.56
N TYR A 153 4.98 0.39 25.44
CA TYR A 153 4.56 1.74 25.83
C TYR A 153 4.58 1.83 27.35
N ARG A 154 5.66 2.37 27.91
CA ARG A 154 5.75 2.71 29.34
C ARG A 154 5.31 4.16 29.49
N ARG A 155 4.18 4.40 30.17
CA ARG A 155 3.82 5.76 30.58
C ARG A 155 4.91 6.32 31.52
N PRO A 156 5.29 7.60 31.39
CA PRO A 156 6.13 8.25 32.40
C PRO A 156 5.45 8.26 33.77
#